data_AF-A0A1B6JG21-F1
#
_entry.id   AF-A0A1B6JG21-F1
#
_cell.length_a   1.000
_cell.length_b   1.000
_cell.length_c   1.000
_cell.angle_alpha   90.00
_cell.angle_beta   90.00
_cell.angle_gamma   90.00
#
_symmetry.space_group_name_H-M   'P 1'
#
loop_
_entity.id
_entity.type
_entity.pdbx_description
1 polymer ?
#
loop_
_entity_poly.entity_id
_entity_poly.type
_entity_poly.pdbx_seq_one_letter_code
_entity_poly.pdbx_strand_id
1 'polypeptide(L)'
;EDVFVITKLPGTYLRPEDVRDAIDQQLKDLQLAYVDLYLIHHPVGVQRANIGQTAGGVANHRAMVLDMSTDLEAVWREMEKLVDQGLTKYIGLSNMNVKQVERIY
;
A
#
# COMPACT_ATOMS: atom_id res chain seq x y z
N GLU A 1 2.76 -20.65 14.33
CA GLU A 1 2.21 -19.34 13.91
C GLU A 1 0.84 -19.21 14.56
N ASP A 2 0.68 -18.27 15.49
CA ASP A 2 -0.54 -18.14 16.32
C ASP A 2 -1.23 -16.78 16.16
N VAL A 3 -0.63 -15.88 15.37
CA VAL A 3 -1.11 -14.51 15.12
C VAL A 3 -1.13 -14.27 13.62
N PHE A 4 -2.19 -13.60 13.15
CA PHE A 4 -2.33 -13.17 11.76
C PHE A 4 -2.09 -11.66 11.66
N VAL A 5 -1.04 -11.26 10.96
CA VAL A 5 -0.61 -9.85 10.86
C VAL A 5 -1.05 -9.26 9.53
N ILE A 6 -1.72 -8.10 9.59
CA ILE A 6 -2.18 -7.34 8.43
C ILE A 6 -1.55 -5.96 8.45
N THR A 7 -0.96 -5.56 7.33
CA THR A 7 -0.55 -4.16 7.10
C THR A 7 -1.00 -3.70 5.72
N LYS A 8 -0.78 -2.43 5.38
CA LYS A 8 -1.36 -1.81 4.18
C LYS A 8 -0.35 -0.91 3.47
N LEU A 9 -0.35 -0.94 2.13
CA LEU A 9 0.40 -0.05 1.27
C LEU A 9 -0.19 1.37 1.38
N PRO A 10 0.56 2.35 1.92
CA PRO A 10 0.09 3.73 2.04
C PRO A 10 0.04 4.45 0.69
N GLY A 11 -0.87 5.41 0.54
CA GLY A 11 -1.05 6.18 -0.69
C GLY A 11 0.20 6.94 -1.17
N THR A 12 1.12 7.29 -0.27
CA THR A 12 2.39 7.96 -0.63
C THR A 12 3.37 7.06 -1.37
N TYR A 13 3.19 5.74 -1.29
CA TYR A 13 3.97 4.69 -1.97
C TYR A 13 3.14 3.97 -3.05
N LEU A 14 2.01 4.54 -3.48
CA LEU A 14 1.12 3.92 -4.46
C LEU A 14 1.62 4.12 -5.90
N ARG A 15 2.85 3.68 -6.15
CA ARG A 15 3.51 3.61 -7.47
C ARG A 15 4.22 2.27 -7.57
N PRO A 16 4.28 1.64 -8.76
CA PRO A 16 4.90 0.31 -8.91
C PRO A 16 6.31 0.24 -8.31
N GLU A 17 7.15 1.22 -8.61
CA GLU A 17 8.52 1.31 -8.12
C GLU A 17 8.65 1.49 -6.59
N ASP A 18 7.59 1.93 -5.91
CA ASP A 18 7.57 2.21 -4.48
C ASP A 18 7.08 1.04 -3.63
N VAL A 19 6.42 0.04 -4.24
CA VAL A 19 5.76 -1.08 -3.53
C VAL A 19 6.76 -1.87 -2.69
N ARG A 20 7.93 -2.16 -3.24
CA ARG A 20 8.96 -2.96 -2.57
C ARG A 20 9.54 -2.23 -1.35
N ASP A 21 9.89 -0.96 -1.52
CA ASP A 21 10.46 -0.14 -0.45
C ASP A 21 9.47 0.01 0.71
N ALA A 22 8.17 0.13 0.41
CA ALA A 22 7.12 0.25 1.41
C ALA A 22 7.02 -0.99 2.31
N ILE A 23 6.95 -2.19 1.73
CA ILE A 23 6.85 -3.42 2.53
C ILE A 23 8.15 -3.71 3.28
N ASP A 24 9.32 -3.48 2.68
CA ASP A 24 10.61 -3.68 3.36
C ASP A 24 10.73 -2.80 4.61
N GLN A 25 10.33 -1.53 4.51
CA GLN A 25 10.30 -0.62 5.65
C GLN A 25 9.28 -1.08 6.72
N GLN A 26 8.08 -1.51 6.31
CA GLN A 26 7.04 -1.98 7.23
C GLN A 26 7.44 -3.27 7.95
N LEU A 27 8.07 -4.22 7.25
CA LEU A 27 8.58 -5.47 7.83
C LEU A 27 9.68 -5.18 8.85
N LYS A 28 10.58 -4.24 8.53
CA LYS A 28 11.61 -3.77 9.47
C LYS A 28 11.00 -3.15 10.73
N ASP A 29 10.00 -2.28 10.57
CA ASP A 29 9.34 -1.60 11.70
C ASP A 29 8.54 -2.58 12.58
N LEU A 30 7.90 -3.57 11.96
CA LEU A 30 7.17 -4.64 12.65
C LEU A 30 8.09 -5.73 13.22
N GLN A 31 9.38 -5.74 12.84
CA GLN A 31 10.35 -6.78 13.17
C GLN A 31 9.91 -8.18 12.71
N LEU A 32 9.32 -8.25 11.52
CA LEU A 32 8.81 -9.49 10.93
C LEU A 32 9.55 -9.81 9.62
N ALA A 33 9.66 -11.10 9.30
CA ALA A 33 10.17 -11.54 8.01
C ALA A 33 9.11 -11.47 6.89
N TYR A 34 7.83 -11.52 7.26
CA TYR A 34 6.69 -11.44 6.34
C TYR A 34 5.42 -10.95 7.09
N VAL A 35 4.37 -10.59 6.37
CA VAL A 35 3.01 -10.35 6.91
C VAL A 35 1.99 -11.28 6.27
N ASP A 36 0.96 -11.71 6.98
CA ASP A 36 -0.01 -12.65 6.41
C ASP A 36 -0.85 -12.01 5.30
N LEU A 37 -1.27 -10.74 5.45
CA LEU A 37 -2.04 -10.03 4.43
C LEU A 37 -1.54 -8.60 4.21
N TYR A 38 -1.30 -8.24 2.95
CA TYR A 38 -0.92 -6.88 2.55
C TYR A 38 -1.97 -6.23 1.62
N LEU A 39 -2.54 -5.10 2.04
CA LEU A 39 -3.64 -4.45 1.33
C LEU A 39 -3.21 -3.14 0.65
N ILE A 40 -3.70 -2.87 -0.56
CA ILE A 40 -3.74 -1.48 -1.05
C ILE A 40 -4.72 -0.70 -0.16
N HIS A 41 -4.25 0.32 0.56
CA HIS A 41 -5.07 0.99 1.59
C HIS A 41 -6.22 1.82 0.99
N HIS A 42 -5.95 2.55 -0.10
CA HIS A 42 -6.92 3.34 -0.84
C HIS A 42 -6.59 3.33 -2.34
N PRO A 43 -7.57 3.51 -3.23
CA PRO A 43 -7.35 3.51 -4.68
C PRO A 43 -6.75 4.82 -5.22
N VAL A 44 -6.30 5.72 -4.35
CA VAL A 44 -5.84 7.06 -4.72
C VAL A 44 -4.45 7.28 -4.14
N GLY A 45 -3.48 7.54 -5.02
CA GLY A 45 -2.12 7.87 -4.65
C GLY A 45 -2.01 9.29 -4.13
N VAL A 46 -0.95 9.53 -3.38
CA VAL A 46 -0.63 10.82 -2.78
C VAL A 46 0.80 11.18 -3.18
N GLN A 47 1.06 12.45 -3.48
CA GLN A 47 2.41 12.89 -3.84
C GLN A 47 3.39 12.64 -2.69
N ARG A 48 4.63 12.26 -3.02
CA ARG A 48 5.70 11.99 -2.02
C ARG A 48 6.03 13.19 -1.13
N ALA A 49 5.77 14.40 -1.59
CA ALA A 49 5.87 15.62 -0.76
C ALA A 49 4.98 15.57 0.51
N ASN A 50 4.05 14.63 0.57
CA ASN A 50 3.18 14.39 1.73
C ASN A 50 3.65 13.24 2.63
N ILE A 51 4.84 12.66 2.42
CA ILE A 51 5.42 11.68 3.36
C ILE A 51 5.55 12.33 4.74
N GLY A 52 5.09 11.63 5.78
CA GLY A 52 5.04 12.15 7.15
C GLY A 52 3.79 12.98 7.47
N GLN A 53 2.94 13.28 6.48
CA GLN A 53 1.62 13.86 6.71
C GLN A 53 0.62 12.72 6.88
N THR A 54 0.10 12.53 8.09
CA THR A 54 -0.88 11.48 8.36
C THR A 54 -2.27 11.95 7.96
N ALA A 55 -3.06 11.05 7.37
CA ALA A 55 -4.51 11.22 7.29
C ALA A 55 -5.06 11.08 8.72
N GLY A 56 -5.06 12.17 9.48
CA GLY A 56 -5.53 12.21 10.87
C GLY A 56 -4.68 13.04 11.83
N GLY A 57 -3.51 13.52 11.42
CA GLY A 57 -2.67 14.40 12.23
C GLY A 57 -3.09 15.86 12.08
N VAL A 58 -3.42 16.51 13.19
CA VAL A 58 -3.62 17.97 13.28
C VAL A 58 -2.26 18.65 13.07
N ALA A 59 -1.77 18.70 11.84
CA ALA A 59 -0.52 19.37 11.50
C ALA A 59 -0.63 19.97 10.10
N ASN A 60 -1.18 21.18 10.07
CA ASN A 60 -1.23 22.12 8.97
C ASN A 60 -2.27 21.81 7.88
N HIS A 61 -3.14 22.79 7.63
CA HIS A 61 -4.22 22.81 6.64
C HIS A 61 -3.73 22.76 5.17
N ARG A 62 -2.60 22.12 4.88
CA ARG A 62 -2.21 21.84 3.50
C ARG A 62 -2.98 20.59 3.08
N ALA A 63 -3.93 20.79 2.16
CA ALA A 63 -4.63 19.70 1.53
C ALA A 63 -3.61 18.69 0.98
N MET A 64 -3.83 17.40 1.24
CA MET A 64 -3.02 16.35 0.62
C MET A 64 -3.12 16.49 -0.90
N VAL A 65 -1.99 16.71 -1.55
CA VAL A 65 -1.90 16.70 -3.00
C VAL A 65 -1.99 15.26 -3.51
N LEU A 66 -3.03 14.98 -4.30
CA LEU A 66 -3.27 13.66 -4.89
C LEU A 66 -2.32 13.41 -6.06
N ASP A 67 -1.97 12.14 -6.25
CA ASP A 67 -1.26 11.67 -7.43
C ASP A 67 -2.25 11.21 -8.49
N MET A 68 -2.48 12.08 -9.48
CA MET A 68 -3.38 11.81 -10.59
C MET A 68 -2.82 10.81 -11.62
N SER A 69 -1.59 10.34 -11.44
CA SER A 69 -0.95 9.33 -12.29
C SER A 69 -0.95 7.93 -11.69
N THR A 70 -1.75 7.70 -10.64
CA THR A 70 -1.87 6.39 -9.98
C THR A 70 -2.32 5.32 -10.98
N ASP A 71 -1.50 4.30 -11.19
CA ASP A 71 -1.83 3.09 -11.95
C ASP A 71 -1.99 1.90 -10.99
N LEU A 72 -3.24 1.57 -10.66
CA LEU A 72 -3.56 0.48 -9.73
C LEU A 72 -3.21 -0.90 -10.28
N GLU A 73 -3.31 -1.10 -11.59
CA GLU A 73 -3.03 -2.41 -12.22
C GLU A 73 -1.53 -2.69 -12.19
N ALA A 74 -0.71 -1.68 -12.49
CA ALA A 74 0.74 -1.79 -12.38
C ALA A 74 1.20 -1.99 -10.93
N VAL A 75 0.60 -1.27 -9.97
CA VAL A 75 0.87 -1.48 -8.53
C VAL A 75 0.49 -2.90 -8.09
N TRP A 76 -0.66 -3.40 -8.54
CA TRP A 76 -1.10 -4.75 -8.21
C TRP A 76 -0.12 -5.83 -8.71
N ARG A 77 0.42 -5.68 -9.93
CA ARG A 77 1.46 -6.59 -10.45
C ARG A 77 2.71 -6.62 -9.59
N GLU A 78 3.10 -5.49 -8.98
CA GLU A 78 4.22 -5.48 -8.03
C GLU A 78 3.84 -6.13 -6.70
N MET A 79 2.59 -5.98 -6.23
CA MET A 79 2.07 -6.68 -5.05
C MET A 79 2.08 -8.20 -5.24
N GLU A 80 1.75 -8.71 -6.45
CA GLU A 80 1.82 -10.14 -6.78
C GLU A 80 3.25 -10.69 -6.59
N LYS A 81 4.27 -9.95 -7.02
CA LYS A 81 5.68 -10.36 -6.82
C LYS A 81 6.06 -10.44 -5.34
N LEU A 82 5.43 -9.66 -4.45
CA LEU A 82 5.69 -9.76 -3.01
C LEU A 82 5.23 -11.10 -2.44
N VAL A 83 4.19 -11.69 -3.02
CA VAL A 83 3.73 -13.05 -2.69
C VAL A 83 4.76 -14.08 -3.17
N ASP A 84 5.21 -13.98 -4.43
CA ASP A 84 6.23 -14.87 -4.99
C ASP A 84 7.54 -14.83 -4.18
N GLN A 85 7.87 -13.66 -3.64
CA GLN A 85 9.06 -13.45 -2.80
C GLN A 85 8.87 -13.88 -1.33
N GLY A 86 7.67 -14.26 -0.92
CA GLY A 86 7.35 -14.68 0.45
C GLY A 86 7.31 -13.54 1.47
N LEU A 87 7.24 -12.28 1.01
CA LEU A 87 7.14 -11.10 1.89
C LEU A 87 5.72 -10.90 2.42
N THR A 88 4.73 -11.46 1.72
CA THR A 88 3.38 -11.61 2.24
C THR A 88 2.72 -12.90 1.72
N LYS A 89 1.79 -13.48 2.48
CA LYS A 89 1.06 -14.69 2.04
C LYS A 89 -0.13 -14.35 1.14
N TYR A 90 -0.81 -13.25 1.42
CA TYR A 90 -2.00 -12.81 0.71
C TYR A 90 -1.92 -11.33 0.40
N ILE A 91 -2.53 -10.92 -0.71
CA ILE A 91 -2.71 -9.51 -1.07
C ILE A 91 -4.18 -9.19 -1.26
N GLY A 92 -4.55 -7.92 -1.12
CA GLY A 92 -5.94 -7.50 -1.28
C GLY A 92 -6.14 -6.00 -1.42
N LEU A 93 -7.41 -5.61 -1.44
CA LEU A 93 -7.84 -4.23 -1.69
C LEU A 93 -8.65 -3.70 -0.51
N SER A 94 -8.45 -2.42 -0.16
CA SER A 94 -9.25 -1.70 0.84
C SER A 94 -9.83 -0.43 0.20
N ASN A 95 -11.04 -0.05 0.61
CA ASN A 95 -11.72 1.18 0.18
C ASN A 95 -11.90 1.32 -1.35
N MET A 96 -12.06 0.21 -2.07
CA MET A 96 -12.29 0.21 -3.52
C MET A 96 -13.75 -0.05 -3.86
N ASN A 97 -14.22 0.56 -4.94
CA ASN A 97 -15.55 0.30 -5.51
C ASN A 97 -15.52 -0.87 -6.51
N VAL A 98 -16.71 -1.34 -6.92
CA VAL A 98 -16.86 -2.49 -7.83
C VAL A 98 -16.04 -2.34 -9.11
N LYS A 99 -16.14 -1.19 -9.79
CA LYS A 99 -15.41 -0.94 -11.05
C LYS A 99 -13.89 -0.98 -10.88
N GLN A 100 -13.37 -0.61 -9.71
CA GLN A 100 -11.95 -0.68 -9.41
C GLN A 100 -11.51 -2.13 -9.15
N VAL A 101 -12.34 -2.91 -8.44
CA VAL A 101 -12.10 -4.33 -8.18
C VAL A 101 -12.08 -5.14 -9.48
N GLU A 102 -13.06 -4.92 -10.38
CA GLU A 102 -13.16 -5.59 -11.70
C GLU A 102 -12.01 -5.28 -12.67
N ARG A 103 -11.20 -4.26 -12.39
CA ARG A 103 -9.99 -3.97 -13.20
C ARG A 103 -8.78 -4.76 -12.72
N ILE A 104 -8.80 -5.19 -11.47
CA ILE A 104 -7.70 -5.90 -10.82
C ILE A 104 -7.89 -7.42 -10.92
N TYR A 105 -9.13 -7.88 -10.77
CA TYR A 105 -9.54 -9.29 -10.89
C TYR A 105 -10.30 -9.53 -12.19
#